data_AF-A0A426X5H1-F1
#
_entry.id   AF-A0A426X5H1-F1
#
_cell.length_a   1.000
_cell.length_b   1.000
_cell.length_c   1.000
_cell.angle_alpha   90.00
_cell.angle_beta   90.00
_cell.angle_gamma   90.00
#
_symmetry.space_group_name_H-M   'P 1'
#
loop_
_entity.id
_entity.type
_entity.pdbx_description
1 polymer ?
#
loop_
_entity_poly.entity_id
_entity_poly.type
_entity_poly.pdbx_seq_one_letter_code
_entity_poly.pdbx_strand_id
1 'polypeptide(L)'
;VVFLTLRIKHFTPEALEASLKENLDLLEESRVEAHLKTLHYYQKVSDPGHSRRKLASRWVGPYHVVGGIRDETYTLAAMDGKILPRTWCVSNFKKFYV
;
A
#
# COMPACT_ATOMS: atom_id res chain seq x y z
N VAL A 1 1.30 -39.97 23.71
CA VAL A 1 1.69 -39.15 24.88
C VAL A 1 1.55 -37.69 24.47
N VAL A 2 0.56 -36.96 25.00
CA VAL A 2 0.33 -35.54 24.71
C VAL A 2 1.17 -34.74 25.71
N PHE A 3 2.14 -33.97 25.22
CA PHE A 3 2.96 -33.11 26.06
C PHE A 3 2.14 -31.90 26.50
N LEU A 4 1.56 -31.97 27.70
CA LEU A 4 0.92 -30.83 28.35
C LEU A 4 2.01 -29.84 28.77
N THR A 5 2.15 -28.73 28.05
CA THR A 5 3.04 -27.64 28.47
C THR A 5 2.46 -26.95 29.72
N LEU A 6 3.33 -26.51 30.63
CA LEU A 6 2.99 -25.85 31.91
C LEU A 6 2.03 -24.65 31.76
N ARG A 7 1.91 -24.08 30.55
CA ARG A 7 1.02 -22.97 30.19
C ARG A 7 -0.47 -23.30 30.33
N ILE A 8 -0.83 -24.57 30.45
CA ILE A 8 -2.23 -25.03 30.48
C ILE A 8 -2.77 -25.15 31.92
N LYS A 9 -1.91 -25.11 32.95
CA LYS A 9 -2.34 -25.29 34.35
C LYS A 9 -3.04 -24.06 34.96
N HIS A 10 -2.83 -22.87 34.41
CA HIS A 10 -3.45 -21.61 34.84
C HIS A 10 -4.19 -20.93 33.69
N PHE A 11 -4.87 -21.73 32.87
CA PHE A 11 -5.60 -21.22 31.71
C PHE A 11 -6.88 -20.51 32.14
N THR A 12 -6.86 -19.20 32.20
CA THR A 12 -8.06 -18.36 32.27
C THR A 12 -8.53 -18.07 30.84
N PRO A 13 -9.65 -18.65 30.41
CA PRO A 13 -10.17 -18.45 29.06
C PRO A 13 -10.50 -16.98 28.78
N GLU A 14 -10.96 -16.21 29.78
CA GLU A 14 -11.27 -14.80 29.61
C GLU A 14 -10.04 -13.94 29.32
N ALA A 15 -8.89 -14.27 29.92
CA ALA A 15 -7.64 -13.54 29.71
C ALA A 15 -7.04 -13.78 28.31
N LEU A 16 -7.18 -15.00 27.79
CA LEU A 16 -6.79 -15.32 26.41
C LEU A 16 -7.70 -14.60 25.41
N GLU A 17 -9.01 -14.64 25.63
CA GLU A 17 -9.99 -14.02 24.73
C GLU A 17 -9.81 -12.50 24.69
N ALA A 18 -9.60 -11.86 25.85
CA ALA A 18 -9.29 -10.44 25.94
C ALA A 18 -7.99 -10.08 25.18
N SER A 19 -6.94 -10.87 25.35
CA SER A 19 -5.66 -10.65 24.66
C SER A 19 -5.74 -10.90 23.15
N LEU A 20 -6.53 -11.89 22.71
CA LEU A 20 -6.81 -12.11 21.29
C LEU A 20 -7.58 -10.94 20.67
N LYS A 21 -8.57 -10.42 21.41
CA LYS A 21 -9.37 -9.27 20.99
C LYS A 21 -8.53 -8.01 20.84
N GLU A 22 -7.63 -7.75 21.80
CA GLU A 22 -6.69 -6.64 21.76
C GLU A 22 -5.71 -6.75 20.57
N ASN A 23 -5.17 -7.95 20.30
CA ASN A 23 -4.32 -8.17 19.13
C ASN A 23 -5.05 -7.95 17.80
N LEU A 24 -6.33 -8.32 17.74
CA LEU A 24 -7.17 -8.09 16.55
C LEU A 24 -7.43 -6.60 16.33
N ASP A 25 -7.67 -5.86 17.42
CA ASP A 25 -7.85 -4.41 17.40
C ASP A 25 -6.58 -3.69 16.90
N LEU A 26 -5.41 -4.06 17.43
CA LEU A 26 -4.11 -3.55 16.97
C LEU A 26 -3.83 -3.86 15.49
N LEU A 27 -4.24 -5.04 15.01
CA LEU A 27 -4.13 -5.39 13.60
C LEU A 27 -5.00 -4.48 12.73
N GLU A 28 -6.22 -4.19 13.18
CA GLU A 28 -7.15 -3.32 12.48
C GLU A 28 -6.66 -1.86 12.49
N GLU A 29 -6.16 -1.37 13.63
CA GLU A 29 -5.52 -0.05 13.73
C GLU A 29 -4.33 0.08 12.77
N SER A 30 -3.46 -0.94 12.71
CA SER A 30 -2.32 -0.96 11.78
C SER A 30 -2.76 -0.96 10.31
N ARG A 31 -3.85 -1.68 9.99
CA ARG A 31 -4.46 -1.66 8.65
C ARG A 31 -5.02 -0.29 8.30
N VAL A 32 -5.72 0.35 9.24
CA VAL A 32 -6.28 1.70 9.07
C VAL A 32 -5.16 2.72 8.87
N GLU A 33 -4.08 2.66 9.67
CA GLU A 33 -2.95 3.57 9.54
C GLU A 33 -2.24 3.41 8.17
N ALA A 34 -1.99 2.17 7.75
CA ALA A 34 -1.42 1.88 6.43
C ALA A 34 -2.31 2.42 5.30
N HIS A 35 -3.64 2.28 5.45
CA HIS A 35 -4.60 2.80 4.48
C HIS A 35 -4.62 4.34 4.46
N LEU A 36 -4.62 4.99 5.62
CA LEU A 36 -4.56 6.45 5.73
C LEU A 36 -3.27 7.02 5.12
N LYS A 37 -2.12 6.38 5.38
CA LYS A 37 -0.84 6.77 4.79
C LYS A 37 -0.86 6.66 3.26
N THR A 38 -1.46 5.59 2.75
CA THR A 38 -1.65 5.33 1.33
C THR A 38 -2.56 6.38 0.68
N LEU A 39 -3.72 6.68 1.30
CA LEU A 39 -4.66 7.69 0.82
C LEU A 39 -4.04 9.10 0.82
N HIS A 40 -3.34 9.46 1.89
CA HIS A 40 -2.67 10.75 2.00
C HIS A 40 -1.60 10.94 0.91
N TYR A 41 -0.84 9.89 0.60
CA TYR A 41 0.10 9.89 -0.52
C TYR A 41 -0.61 10.16 -1.85
N TYR A 42 -1.70 9.43 -2.14
CA TYR A 42 -2.45 9.61 -3.38
C TYR A 42 -3.04 11.02 -3.51
N GLN A 43 -3.60 11.56 -2.43
CA GLN A 43 -4.12 12.92 -2.41
C GLN A 43 -3.03 13.93 -2.77
N LYS A 44 -1.84 13.80 -2.16
CA LYS A 44 -0.70 14.70 -2.39
C LYS A 44 -0.17 14.66 -3.83
N VAL A 45 -0.13 13.48 -4.46
CA VAL A 45 0.37 13.32 -5.83
C VAL A 45 -0.69 13.68 -6.88
N SER A 46 -1.98 13.56 -6.53
CA SER A 46 -3.09 13.91 -7.42
C SER A 46 -3.40 15.40 -7.48
N ASP A 47 -2.90 16.21 -6.53
CA ASP A 47 -3.16 17.66 -6.48
C ASP A 47 -2.57 18.38 -7.72
N PRO A 48 -3.42 18.90 -8.63
CA PRO A 48 -2.97 19.65 -9.80
C PRO A 48 -2.21 20.92 -9.44
N GLY A 49 -2.47 21.49 -8.26
CA GLY A 49 -1.80 22.67 -7.74
C GLY A 49 -0.35 22.42 -7.35
N HIS A 50 0.01 21.19 -6.98
CA HIS A 50 1.39 20.83 -6.66
C HIS A 50 2.29 20.99 -7.89
N SER A 51 1.86 20.53 -9.07
CA SER A 51 2.63 20.60 -10.33
C SER A 51 2.91 22.01 -10.86
N ARG A 52 2.23 23.04 -10.34
CA ARG A 52 2.24 24.40 -10.89
C ARG A 52 3.30 25.33 -10.27
N ARG A 53 4.06 24.87 -9.26
CA ARG A 53 5.20 25.63 -8.70
C ARG A 53 6.49 25.31 -9.46
N LYS A 54 7.32 26.32 -9.72
CA LYS A 54 8.62 26.24 -10.43
C LYS A 54 9.62 25.17 -9.91
N LEU A 55 9.38 24.60 -8.73
CA LEU A 55 10.20 23.56 -8.09
C LEU A 55 9.43 22.25 -7.82
N ALA A 56 8.21 22.14 -8.33
CA ALA A 56 7.43 20.93 -8.21
C ALA A 56 8.00 19.84 -9.11
N SER A 57 8.06 18.63 -8.58
CA SER A 57 8.48 17.48 -9.37
C SER A 57 7.50 17.26 -10.54
N ARG A 58 8.02 17.14 -11.77
CA ARG A 58 7.21 16.98 -13.01
C ARG A 58 6.53 15.61 -13.15
N TRP A 59 6.57 14.78 -12.10
CA TRP A 59 5.96 13.45 -12.10
C TRP A 59 4.45 13.59 -12.06
N VAL A 60 3.79 13.01 -13.06
CA VAL A 60 2.33 12.97 -13.13
C VAL A 60 1.89 11.67 -12.48
N GLY A 61 1.17 11.76 -11.37
CA GLY A 61 0.40 10.65 -10.83
C GLY A 61 1.19 9.40 -10.41
N PRO A 62 0.55 8.50 -9.66
CA PRO A 62 0.95 7.11 -9.58
C PRO A 62 0.21 6.30 -10.66
N TYR A 63 0.92 5.36 -11.28
CA TYR A 63 0.41 4.51 -12.35
C TYR A 63 0.71 3.04 -12.07
N HIS A 64 -0.20 2.17 -12.51
CA HIS A 64 0.02 0.73 -12.51
C HIS A 64 0.59 0.28 -13.85
N VAL A 65 1.61 -0.57 -13.80
CA VAL A 65 2.12 -1.25 -15.00
C VAL A 65 1.17 -2.39 -15.34
N VAL A 66 0.52 -2.33 -16.51
CA VAL A 66 -0.50 -3.31 -16.92
C VAL A 66 -0.03 -4.27 -18.01
N GLY A 67 1.10 -3.98 -18.68
CA GLY A 67 1.67 -4.89 -19.66
C GLY A 67 3.05 -4.46 -20.14
N GLY A 68 3.90 -5.42 -20.49
CA GLY A 68 5.20 -5.20 -21.13
C GLY A 68 5.08 -5.50 -22.62
N ILE A 69 5.47 -4.53 -23.47
CA ILE A 69 5.35 -4.68 -24.93
C ILE A 69 6.60 -5.34 -25.51
N ARG A 70 7.79 -4.91 -25.08
CA ARG A 70 9.15 -5.50 -25.27
C ARG A 70 10.19 -4.54 -24.69
N ASP A 71 11.37 -5.07 -24.34
CA ASP A 71 12.62 -4.35 -24.02
C ASP A 71 12.39 -3.01 -23.30
N GLU A 72 11.94 -3.08 -22.04
CA GLU A 72 11.83 -1.93 -21.12
C GLU A 72 10.68 -0.94 -21.39
N THR A 73 9.78 -1.25 -22.32
CA THR A 73 8.60 -0.42 -22.60
C THR A 73 7.32 -1.03 -22.03
N TYR A 74 6.61 -0.24 -21.23
CA TYR A 74 5.45 -0.64 -20.46
C TYR A 74 4.19 0.16 -20.82
N THR A 75 3.05 -0.51 -20.77
CA THR A 75 1.74 0.14 -20.80
C THR A 75 1.33 0.48 -19.38
N LEU A 76 0.86 1.70 -19.17
CA LEU A 76 0.42 2.20 -17.87
C LEU A 76 -1.11 2.30 -17.82
N ALA A 77 -1.67 2.03 -16.65
CA ALA A 77 -3.03 2.42 -16.30
C ALA A 77 -3.02 3.44 -15.18
N ALA A 78 -3.90 4.43 -15.29
CA ALA A 78 -4.24 5.30 -14.19
C ALA A 78 -4.91 4.50 -13.06
N MET A 79 -4.90 5.06 -11.86
CA MET A 79 -5.49 4.44 -10.67
C MET A 79 -7.00 4.19 -10.81
N ASP A 80 -7.68 4.90 -11.72
CA ASP A 80 -9.09 4.68 -12.07
C ASP A 80 -9.29 3.55 -13.09
N GLY A 81 -8.23 2.80 -13.43
CA GLY A 81 -8.26 1.69 -14.39
C GLY A 81 -8.18 2.10 -15.85
N LYS A 82 -8.09 3.41 -16.16
CA LYS A 82 -7.97 3.87 -17.56
C LYS A 82 -6.57 3.60 -18.10
N ILE A 83 -6.50 2.84 -19.18
CA ILE A 83 -5.24 2.57 -19.88
C ILE A 83 -4.78 3.84 -20.60
N LEU A 84 -3.52 4.21 -20.40
CA LEU A 84 -2.90 5.30 -21.11
C LEU A 84 -2.59 4.86 -22.56
N PRO A 85 -2.94 5.67 -23.57
CA PRO A 85 -2.70 5.32 -24.98
C PRO A 85 -1.20 5.31 -25.35
N ARG A 86 -0.34 5.86 -24.48
CA ARG A 86 1.10 5.96 -24.68
C ARG A 86 1.83 4.84 -23.93
N THR A 87 2.83 4.28 -24.60
CA THR A 87 3.77 3.31 -24.04
C THR A 87 4.99 4.02 -23.45
N TRP A 88 5.46 3.59 -22.29
CA TRP A 88 6.44 4.30 -21.47
C TRP A 88 7.69 3.47 -21.21
N CYS A 89 8.86 4.08 -21.40
CA CYS A 89 10.16 3.45 -21.10
C CYS A 89 10.46 3.48 -19.59
N VAL A 90 11.13 2.44 -19.09
CA VAL A 90 11.56 2.29 -17.68
C VAL A 90 12.38 3.48 -17.18
N SER A 91 13.17 4.14 -18.03
CA SER A 91 13.96 5.33 -17.67
C SER A 91 13.09 6.51 -17.26
N ASN A 92 11.81 6.52 -17.66
CA ASN A 92 10.82 7.54 -17.26
C ASN A 92 10.06 7.15 -15.99
N PHE A 93 10.43 6.05 -15.31
CA PHE A 93 9.78 5.63 -14.08
C PHE A 93 10.64 5.87 -12.86
N LYS A 94 9.98 6.25 -11.78
CA LYS A 94 10.55 6.20 -10.44
C LYS A 94 9.76 5.21 -9.62
N LYS A 95 10.41 4.12 -9.20
CA LYS A 95 9.81 3.14 -8.29
C LYS A 95 9.66 3.77 -6.92
N PHE A 96 8.50 3.59 -6.33
CA PHE A 96 8.24 3.91 -4.94
C PHE A 96 7.71 2.65 -4.27
N TYR A 97 8.26 2.33 -3.10
CA TYR A 97 7.73 1.29 -2.23
C TYR A 97 6.90 2.00 -1.16
N VAL A 98 5.66 1.55 -0.99
CA VAL A 98 4.77 1.99 0.10
C VAL A 98 4.95 1.03 1.27
#